data_AF-A0AA38TYU8-F1
#
_entry.id   AF-A0AA38TYU8-F1
#
_cell.length_a   1.000
_cell.length_b   1.000
_cell.length_c   1.000
_cell.angle_alpha   90.00
_cell.angle_beta   90.00
_cell.angle_gamma   90.00
#
_symmetry.space_group_name_H-M   'P 1'
#
loop_
_entity.id
_entity.type
_entity.pdbx_description
1 polymer ?
#
loop_
_entity_poly.entity_id
_entity_poly.type
_entity_poly.pdbx_seq_one_letter_code
_entity_poly.pdbx_strand_id
1 'polypeptide(L)'
;MLVVHGINQLNIKGRLEVKMIIARSYATQHTRKALAARTASTPLAVRERRQRQLGLAPGPEETDATPDGLSPSDFARYQRHKALDAIPKNPDGKYQSPKEWVLRRNARRSRIRGFRTIRRIVPTKDDPTVTKTVNEVDVVGQPVYLPNIIFRLVRNHTPEGQDYNPFEATFRIPPSITKTDIRSYLLAVYGIKTTYIRTDLYYGRLKPRGASNRKMRSTYKRAVVGLVHPFYYPHRIEDMPEEERENREQSIEQQYFIKEGQEMFAQSRFRSASVTARGQESKQWKFDAGSVKGRGKILREVARRRQLKEQMVSGLVGDWHRTRMEGKTVTVDPPRSRKPKKEAEAKAE
;
A
#
# COMPACT_ATOMS: atom_id res chain seq x y z
N MET A 1 -57.69 -40.68 -8.15
CA MET A 1 -57.30 -41.75 -7.21
C MET A 1 -55.87 -42.13 -7.55
N LEU A 2 -54.89 -41.48 -6.92
CA LEU A 2 -53.47 -41.72 -7.16
C LEU A 2 -52.77 -41.82 -5.81
N VAL A 3 -52.18 -43.00 -5.59
CA VAL A 3 -51.66 -43.51 -4.33
C VAL A 3 -50.34 -42.83 -3.99
N VAL A 4 -50.32 -42.16 -2.85
CA VAL A 4 -49.13 -41.55 -2.24
C VAL A 4 -48.26 -42.66 -1.67
N HIS A 5 -47.09 -42.91 -2.27
CA HIS A 5 -46.06 -43.76 -1.69
C HIS A 5 -45.19 -42.94 -0.73
N GLY A 6 -45.18 -43.37 0.53
CA GLY A 6 -44.40 -42.77 1.60
C GLY A 6 -42.90 -42.96 1.41
N ILE A 7 -42.15 -41.90 1.70
CA ILE A 7 -40.71 -41.97 1.93
C ILE A 7 -40.48 -41.84 3.44
N ASN A 8 -39.82 -42.86 3.97
CA ASN A 8 -39.53 -43.11 5.37
C ASN A 8 -38.84 -41.93 6.07
N GLN A 9 -39.35 -41.60 7.25
CA GLN A 9 -38.64 -40.79 8.23
C GLN A 9 -37.44 -41.56 8.78
N LEU A 10 -36.24 -41.16 8.39
CA LEU A 10 -35.02 -41.56 9.10
C LEU A 10 -34.92 -40.77 10.41
N ASN A 11 -35.15 -41.51 11.48
CA ASN A 11 -35.10 -41.12 12.87
C ASN A 11 -33.65 -40.84 13.31
N ILE A 12 -33.16 -39.62 13.10
CA ILE A 12 -31.88 -39.17 13.66
C ILE A 12 -32.14 -38.59 15.05
N LYS A 13 -32.21 -39.47 16.06
CA LYS A 13 -32.07 -39.10 17.48
C LYS A 13 -30.60 -38.74 17.77
N GLY A 14 -30.14 -37.65 17.18
CA GLY A 14 -28.91 -36.96 17.56
C GLY A 14 -29.29 -35.81 18.49
N ARG A 15 -29.23 -36.06 19.80
CA ARG A 15 -29.31 -35.03 20.84
C ARG A 15 -28.09 -34.11 20.68
N LEU A 16 -28.17 -33.16 19.76
CA LEU A 16 -27.28 -32.02 19.69
C LEU A 16 -27.56 -31.20 20.95
N GLU A 17 -26.80 -31.51 22.00
CA GLU A 17 -26.52 -30.53 23.04
C GLU A 17 -25.96 -29.30 22.34
N VAL A 18 -26.83 -28.35 22.06
CA VAL A 18 -26.45 -26.97 21.81
C VAL A 18 -25.92 -26.48 23.16
N LYS A 19 -24.66 -26.83 23.45
CA LYS A 19 -23.86 -26.13 24.44
C LYS A 19 -23.98 -24.67 24.05
N MET A 20 -24.76 -23.91 24.81
CA MET A 20 -24.74 -22.46 24.77
C MET A 20 -23.28 -22.06 24.98
N ILE A 21 -22.58 -21.81 23.88
CA ILE A 21 -21.26 -21.20 23.90
C ILE A 21 -21.50 -19.76 24.31
N ILE A 22 -21.52 -19.60 25.63
CA ILE A 22 -21.12 -18.47 26.46
C ILE A 22 -21.14 -17.14 25.70
N ALA A 23 -22.08 -16.29 26.13
CA ALA A 23 -22.14 -14.87 25.84
C ALA A 23 -20.72 -14.27 25.73
N ARG A 24 -20.35 -13.91 24.51
CA ARG A 24 -19.11 -13.22 24.17
C ARG A 24 -19.06 -11.87 24.90
N SER A 25 -18.42 -11.84 26.06
CA SER A 25 -18.10 -10.64 26.82
C SER A 25 -16.96 -9.85 26.14
N TYR A 26 -17.21 -9.29 24.96
CA TYR A 26 -16.27 -8.41 24.27
C TYR A 26 -16.35 -6.96 24.80
N ALA A 27 -16.01 -6.77 26.07
CA ALA A 27 -15.50 -5.48 26.51
C ALA A 27 -14.01 -5.42 26.13
N THR A 28 -13.59 -4.40 25.40
CA THR A 28 -12.22 -4.25 24.89
C THR A 28 -11.20 -4.10 26.02
N GLN A 29 -10.74 -5.19 26.60
CA GLN A 29 -9.42 -5.23 27.22
C GLN A 29 -8.42 -5.32 26.07
N HIS A 30 -7.63 -4.26 25.88
CA HIS A 30 -6.47 -4.36 25.02
C HIS A 30 -5.53 -5.38 25.67
N THR A 31 -5.10 -6.39 24.92
CA THR A 31 -4.02 -7.27 25.40
C THR A 31 -2.82 -6.39 25.75
N ARG A 32 -2.07 -6.73 26.81
CA ARG A 32 -0.90 -5.94 27.25
C ARG A 32 0.07 -5.68 26.07
N LYS A 33 0.22 -6.67 25.18
CA LYS A 33 1.00 -6.56 23.94
C LYS A 33 0.45 -5.52 22.95
N ALA A 34 -0.88 -5.42 22.78
CA ALA A 34 -1.48 -4.37 21.95
C ALA A 34 -1.30 -2.97 22.55
N LEU A 35 -1.26 -2.86 23.89
CA LEU A 35 -0.93 -1.60 24.56
C LEU A 35 0.55 -1.21 24.39
N ALA A 36 1.46 -2.17 24.51
CA ALA A 36 2.88 -1.96 24.23
C ALA A 36 3.10 -1.51 22.77
N ALA A 37 2.46 -2.20 21.81
CA ALA A 37 2.47 -1.80 20.41
C ALA A 37 1.96 -0.36 20.20
N ARG A 38 0.85 0.01 20.87
CA ARG A 38 0.34 1.40 20.85
C ARG A 38 1.39 2.40 21.35
N THR A 39 2.12 2.05 22.39
CA THR A 39 3.18 2.86 22.99
C THR A 39 4.37 2.97 22.05
N ALA A 40 4.83 1.87 21.44
CA ALA A 40 5.93 1.83 20.49
C ALA A 40 5.71 2.75 19.27
N SER A 41 4.49 2.75 18.72
CA SER A 41 4.14 3.58 17.57
C SER A 41 3.70 5.01 17.90
N THR A 42 3.87 5.44 19.15
CA THR A 42 3.67 6.85 19.47
C THR A 42 4.64 7.73 18.67
N PRO A 43 4.16 8.85 18.10
CA PRO A 43 5.04 9.75 17.34
C PRO A 43 6.24 10.20 18.16
N LEU A 44 7.40 10.33 17.52
CA LEU A 44 8.67 10.66 18.18
C LEU A 44 8.57 11.93 19.04
N ALA A 45 7.99 13.02 18.52
CA ALA A 45 7.77 14.25 19.29
C ALA A 45 6.89 14.06 20.55
N VAL A 46 5.94 13.11 20.52
CA VAL A 46 5.10 12.78 21.68
C VAL A 46 5.90 11.98 22.71
N ARG A 47 6.75 11.05 22.24
CA ARG A 47 7.66 10.28 23.10
C ARG A 47 8.65 11.19 23.82
N GLU A 48 9.33 12.07 23.08
CA GLU A 48 10.28 13.03 23.64
C GLU A 48 9.61 13.92 24.70
N ARG A 49 8.40 14.43 24.42
CA ARG A 49 7.66 15.23 25.38
C ARG A 49 7.31 14.42 26.65
N ARG A 50 6.90 13.15 26.49
CA ARG A 50 6.60 12.28 27.64
C ARG A 50 7.86 11.98 28.45
N GLN A 51 8.97 11.71 27.78
CA GLN A 51 10.26 11.45 28.42
C GLN A 51 10.71 12.65 29.26
N ARG A 52 10.57 13.87 28.73
CA ARG A 52 10.85 15.10 29.49
C ARG A 52 9.95 15.30 30.72
N GLN A 53 8.70 14.83 30.67
CA GLN A 53 7.72 15.03 31.75
C GLN A 53 7.72 13.92 32.80
N LEU A 54 7.94 12.67 32.40
CA LEU A 54 7.76 11.48 33.23
C LEU A 54 9.07 10.74 33.50
N GLY A 55 10.17 11.13 32.86
CA GLY A 55 11.44 10.43 32.96
C GLY A 55 11.54 9.28 31.95
N LEU A 56 11.86 8.07 32.41
CA LEU A 56 12.23 6.95 31.54
C LEU A 56 11.15 6.61 30.51
N ALA A 57 11.59 6.44 29.27
CA ALA A 57 10.75 5.87 28.22
C ALA A 57 10.59 4.37 28.48
N PRO A 58 9.37 3.82 28.34
CA PRO A 58 9.14 2.38 28.47
C PRO A 58 9.99 1.61 27.46
N GLY A 59 10.45 0.42 27.84
CA GLY A 59 11.11 -0.50 26.94
C GLY A 59 10.22 -0.96 25.76
N PRO A 60 10.79 -1.65 24.75
CA PRO A 60 10.07 -2.03 23.52
C PRO A 60 8.80 -2.87 23.76
N GLU A 61 8.81 -3.72 24.78
CA GLU A 61 7.67 -4.57 25.16
C GLU A 61 6.85 -4.02 26.33
N GLU A 62 7.28 -2.90 26.89
CA GLU A 62 6.61 -2.28 28.03
C GLU A 62 5.56 -1.28 27.54
N THR A 63 4.51 -1.12 28.34
CA THR A 63 3.48 -0.13 28.08
C THR A 63 3.57 0.98 29.11
N ASP A 64 3.45 2.22 28.65
CA ASP A 64 3.25 3.38 29.51
C ASP A 64 1.79 3.51 29.99
N ALA A 65 0.92 2.54 29.67
CA ALA A 65 -0.46 2.58 30.08
C ALA A 65 -0.63 2.27 31.57
N THR A 66 -1.57 2.95 32.24
CA THR A 66 -1.98 2.57 33.59
C THR A 66 -2.62 1.17 33.60
N PRO A 67 -2.82 0.52 34.77
CA PRO A 67 -3.54 -0.76 34.85
C PRO A 67 -4.93 -0.72 34.19
N ASP A 68 -5.58 0.45 34.22
CA ASP A 68 -6.86 0.73 33.58
C ASP A 68 -6.78 0.92 32.04
N GLY A 69 -5.57 0.89 31.47
CA GLY A 69 -5.30 1.06 30.03
C GLY A 69 -5.17 2.52 29.55
N LEU A 70 -5.17 3.49 30.46
CA LEU A 70 -5.09 4.92 30.12
C LEU A 70 -3.67 5.29 29.72
N SER A 71 -3.53 6.17 28.72
CA SER A 71 -2.22 6.78 28.46
C SER A 71 -1.83 7.74 29.59
N PRO A 72 -0.53 8.00 29.83
CA PRO A 72 -0.11 8.92 30.89
C PRO A 72 -0.74 10.31 30.75
N SER A 73 -0.89 10.79 29.51
CA SER A 73 -1.54 12.06 29.20
C SER A 73 -3.05 12.07 29.49
N ASP A 74 -3.72 10.92 29.35
CA ASP A 74 -5.14 10.80 29.69
C ASP A 74 -5.33 10.67 31.20
N PHE A 75 -4.44 9.95 31.89
CA PHE A 75 -4.46 9.82 33.33
C PHE A 75 -4.20 11.16 34.04
N ALA A 76 -3.19 11.92 33.61
CA ALA A 76 -2.93 13.26 34.14
C ALA A 76 -4.12 14.21 33.89
N ARG A 77 -4.79 14.07 32.74
CA ARG A 77 -6.00 14.84 32.42
C ARG A 77 -7.17 14.44 33.32
N TYR A 78 -7.35 13.14 33.58
CA TYR A 78 -8.35 12.64 34.52
C TYR A 78 -8.13 13.21 35.91
N GLN A 79 -6.90 13.13 36.45
CA GLN A 79 -6.56 13.70 37.77
C GLN A 79 -6.87 15.19 37.85
N ARG A 80 -6.53 15.95 36.80
CA ARG A 80 -6.87 17.39 36.73
C ARG A 80 -8.37 17.64 36.76
N HIS A 81 -9.16 16.91 35.97
CA HIS A 81 -10.62 17.09 35.99
C HIS A 81 -11.24 16.63 37.31
N LYS A 82 -10.66 15.62 37.97
CA LYS A 82 -11.09 15.19 39.30
C LYS A 82 -10.84 16.28 40.34
N ALA A 83 -9.68 16.93 40.30
CA ALA A 83 -9.35 18.04 41.19
C ALA A 83 -10.24 19.27 40.97
N LEU A 84 -10.69 19.50 39.72
CA LEU A 84 -11.60 20.59 39.34
C LEU A 84 -13.09 20.25 39.51
N ASP A 85 -13.43 19.08 40.07
CA ASP A 85 -14.81 18.55 40.17
C ASP A 85 -15.59 18.56 38.83
N ALA A 86 -14.87 18.45 37.70
CA ALA A 86 -15.45 18.48 36.35
C ALA A 86 -15.84 17.08 35.83
N ILE A 87 -15.60 16.03 36.63
CA ILE A 87 -15.96 14.64 36.30
C ILE A 87 -17.35 14.37 36.88
N PRO A 88 -18.32 13.92 36.07
CA PRO A 88 -19.63 13.57 36.59
C PRO A 88 -19.51 12.46 37.61
N LYS A 89 -20.25 12.62 38.71
CA LYS A 89 -20.40 11.61 39.75
C LYS A 89 -21.46 10.60 39.31
N ASN A 90 -21.23 9.34 39.62
CA ASN A 90 -22.21 8.28 39.47
C ASN A 90 -23.37 8.51 40.48
N PRO A 91 -24.52 7.84 40.34
CA PRO A 91 -25.64 7.97 41.29
C PRO A 91 -25.21 7.74 42.76
N ASP A 92 -24.17 6.94 42.99
CA ASP A 92 -23.58 6.69 44.32
C ASP A 92 -22.75 7.87 44.89
N GLY A 93 -22.74 9.03 44.23
CA GLY A 93 -21.97 10.21 44.61
C GLY A 93 -20.45 10.11 44.35
N LYS A 94 -19.95 8.94 43.97
CA LYS A 94 -18.52 8.71 43.64
C LYS A 94 -18.18 9.19 42.23
N TYR A 95 -16.96 9.67 42.03
CA TYR A 95 -16.43 9.97 40.70
C TYR A 95 -16.41 8.73 39.80
N GLN A 96 -16.70 8.91 38.51
CA GLN A 96 -16.51 7.88 37.49
C GLN A 96 -15.09 7.31 37.52
N SER A 97 -14.95 5.99 37.32
CA SER A 97 -13.63 5.36 37.24
C SER A 97 -12.81 5.94 36.07
N PRO A 98 -11.46 5.92 36.12
CA PRO A 98 -10.62 6.40 35.02
C PRO A 98 -10.97 5.74 33.68
N LYS A 99 -11.30 4.45 33.74
CA LYS A 99 -11.73 3.63 32.61
C LYS A 99 -13.07 4.10 32.04
N GLU A 100 -14.10 4.28 32.87
CA GLU A 100 -15.40 4.81 32.44
C GLU A 100 -15.27 6.22 31.86
N TRP A 101 -14.48 7.07 32.49
CA TRP A 101 -14.25 8.43 32.03
C TRP A 101 -13.62 8.45 30.63
N VAL A 102 -12.61 7.61 30.38
CA VAL A 102 -12.01 7.48 29.04
C VAL A 102 -12.96 6.84 28.05
N LEU A 103 -13.73 5.82 28.42
CA LEU A 103 -14.73 5.22 27.55
C LEU A 103 -15.79 6.25 27.13
N ARG A 104 -16.31 7.04 28.06
CA ARG A 104 -17.26 8.12 27.80
C ARG A 104 -16.67 9.17 26.86
N ARG A 105 -15.45 9.64 27.15
CA ARG A 105 -14.74 10.61 26.29
C ARG A 105 -14.45 10.04 24.90
N ASN A 106 -14.09 8.76 24.83
CA ASN A 106 -13.81 8.08 23.58
C ASN A 106 -15.07 7.69 22.83
N ALA A 107 -16.26 7.61 23.45
CA ALA A 107 -17.50 7.20 22.77
C ALA A 107 -17.77 7.99 21.48
N ARG A 108 -17.51 9.31 21.50
CA ARG A 108 -17.61 10.16 20.29
C ARG A 108 -16.52 9.85 19.26
N ARG A 109 -15.30 9.53 19.72
CA ARG A 109 -14.13 9.25 18.87
C ARG A 109 -14.11 7.81 18.33
N SER A 110 -14.70 6.86 19.04
CA SER A 110 -14.81 5.43 18.71
C SER A 110 -16.04 5.14 17.85
N ARG A 111 -16.88 6.15 17.62
CA ARG A 111 -18.11 6.07 16.84
C ARG A 111 -17.88 5.37 15.50
N ILE A 112 -18.64 4.30 15.30
CA ILE A 112 -18.78 3.58 14.03
C ILE A 112 -19.92 4.25 13.27
N ARG A 113 -19.70 4.59 12.01
CA ARG A 113 -20.72 5.08 11.07
C ARG A 113 -21.53 3.89 10.54
N GLY A 114 -22.79 4.13 10.20
CA GLY A 114 -23.72 3.10 9.73
C GLY A 114 -24.77 2.83 10.79
N PHE A 115 -25.01 1.56 11.13
CA PHE A 115 -26.10 1.16 12.01
C PHE A 115 -25.58 0.81 13.41
N ARG A 116 -26.24 1.33 14.46
CA ARG A 116 -26.01 0.95 15.85
C ARG A 116 -27.30 0.43 16.44
N THR A 117 -27.25 -0.74 17.08
CA THR A 117 -28.38 -1.22 17.88
C THR A 117 -28.43 -0.45 19.20
N ILE A 118 -29.53 0.25 19.44
CA ILE A 118 -29.86 0.91 20.70
C ILE A 118 -30.99 0.13 21.36
N ARG A 119 -30.81 -0.19 22.64
CA ARG A 119 -31.88 -0.72 23.48
C ARG A 119 -32.74 0.47 23.91
N ARG A 120 -33.96 0.57 23.36
CA ARG A 120 -34.96 1.51 23.84
C ARG A 120 -35.99 0.76 24.66
N ILE A 121 -36.38 1.40 25.76
CA ILE A 121 -37.49 0.94 26.59
C ILE A 121 -38.73 1.57 25.97
N VAL A 122 -39.61 0.76 25.41
CA VAL A 122 -40.83 1.20 24.74
C VAL A 122 -42.02 0.64 25.53
N PRO A 123 -43.05 1.44 25.85
CA PRO A 123 -44.27 0.92 26.46
C PRO A 123 -44.93 -0.11 25.53
N THR A 124 -45.51 -1.15 26.11
CA THR A 124 -46.22 -2.20 25.37
C THR A 124 -47.54 -1.63 24.85
N LYS A 125 -47.97 -2.03 23.65
CA LYS A 125 -49.24 -1.55 23.07
C LYS A 125 -50.46 -1.89 23.92
N ASP A 126 -50.40 -3.02 24.62
CA ASP A 126 -51.51 -3.58 25.38
C ASP A 126 -51.61 -2.97 26.79
N ASP A 127 -50.48 -2.54 27.38
CA ASP A 127 -50.42 -1.87 28.68
C ASP A 127 -49.29 -0.83 28.71
N PRO A 128 -49.60 0.48 28.88
CA PRO A 128 -48.58 1.54 28.93
C PRO A 128 -47.68 1.44 30.17
N THR A 129 -48.11 0.72 31.20
CA THR A 129 -47.37 0.45 32.44
C THR A 129 -46.29 -0.62 32.26
N VAL A 130 -46.45 -1.52 31.29
CA VAL A 130 -45.51 -2.62 31.02
C VAL A 130 -44.51 -2.18 29.96
N THR A 131 -43.24 -2.06 30.34
CA THR A 131 -42.18 -1.64 29.42
C THR A 131 -41.45 -2.83 28.80
N LYS A 132 -41.28 -2.80 27.47
CA LYS A 132 -40.52 -3.79 26.71
C LYS A 132 -39.21 -3.18 26.23
N THR A 133 -38.11 -3.91 26.41
CA THR A 133 -36.83 -3.52 25.81
C THR A 133 -36.81 -3.96 24.35
N VAL A 134 -36.84 -3.00 23.44
CA VAL A 134 -36.76 -3.24 21.99
C VAL A 134 -35.38 -2.82 21.51
N ASN A 135 -34.76 -3.68 20.68
CA ASN A 135 -33.52 -3.36 19.99
C ASN A 135 -33.87 -2.60 18.71
N GLU A 136 -33.75 -1.28 18.74
CA GLU A 136 -33.94 -0.43 17.56
C GLU A 136 -32.59 -0.17 16.88
N VAL A 137 -32.61 -0.05 15.55
CA VAL A 137 -31.42 0.26 14.77
C VAL A 137 -31.36 1.77 14.55
N ASP A 138 -30.42 2.43 15.21
CA ASP A 138 -30.14 3.86 15.04
C ASP A 138 -29.07 4.08 13.96
N VAL A 139 -29.27 5.09 13.11
CA VAL A 139 -28.34 5.42 12.03
C VAL A 139 -27.33 6.44 12.54
N VAL A 140 -26.09 5.99 12.68
CA VAL A 140 -24.98 6.81 13.13
C VAL A 140 -24.30 7.47 11.93
N GLY A 141 -24.68 8.70 11.64
CA GLY A 141 -24.14 9.48 10.51
C GLY A 141 -24.80 9.13 9.18
N GLN A 142 -24.16 9.47 8.07
CA GLN A 142 -24.71 9.18 6.74
C GLN A 142 -24.41 7.73 6.34
N PRO A 143 -25.44 6.91 6.00
CA PRO A 143 -25.22 5.56 5.50
C PRO A 143 -24.65 5.61 4.07
N VAL A 144 -23.66 4.77 3.81
CA VAL A 144 -23.06 4.58 2.48
C VAL A 144 -23.19 3.11 2.13
N TYR A 145 -24.13 2.78 1.24
CA TYR A 145 -24.44 1.40 0.88
C TYR A 145 -23.43 0.81 -0.11
N LEU A 146 -22.94 1.61 -1.07
CA LEU A 146 -22.05 1.17 -2.14
C LEU A 146 -20.77 2.02 -2.16
N PRO A 147 -19.83 1.76 -1.24
CA PRO A 147 -18.60 2.54 -1.15
C PRO A 147 -17.65 2.27 -2.33
N ASN A 148 -17.36 3.29 -3.13
CA ASN A 148 -16.34 3.23 -4.18
C ASN A 148 -14.98 3.74 -3.66
N ILE A 149 -14.37 3.00 -2.75
CA ILE A 149 -13.09 3.37 -2.13
C ILE A 149 -12.15 2.18 -2.09
N ILE A 150 -10.86 2.45 -2.29
CA ILE A 150 -9.83 1.41 -2.30
C ILE A 150 -8.92 1.58 -1.09
N PHE A 151 -8.91 0.56 -0.23
CA PHE A 151 -7.94 0.44 0.85
C PHE A 151 -6.84 -0.51 0.41
N ARG A 152 -5.61 -0.01 0.32
CA ARG A 152 -4.45 -0.83 -0.04
C ARG A 152 -3.68 -1.17 1.23
N LEU A 153 -3.69 -2.43 1.62
CA LEU A 153 -2.85 -2.94 2.70
C LEU A 153 -1.36 -2.88 2.25
N VAL A 154 -0.50 -2.34 3.10
CA VAL A 154 0.93 -2.16 2.83
C VAL A 154 1.73 -2.70 4.01
N ARG A 155 2.81 -3.43 3.72
CA ARG A 155 3.74 -3.94 4.73
C ARG A 155 4.22 -2.80 5.62
N ASN A 156 4.26 -3.09 6.93
CA ASN A 156 4.82 -2.14 7.88
C ASN A 156 6.32 -2.03 7.65
N HIS A 157 6.86 -0.86 7.93
CA HIS A 157 8.30 -0.66 7.92
C HIS A 157 8.87 -1.12 9.26
N THR A 158 9.71 -2.15 9.24
CA THR A 158 10.48 -2.61 10.39
C THR A 158 11.93 -2.15 10.21
N PRO A 159 12.44 -1.26 11.07
CA PRO A 159 13.85 -0.90 11.06
C PRO A 159 14.75 -2.13 11.27
N GLU A 160 15.96 -2.09 10.71
CA GLU A 160 16.95 -3.15 10.91
C GLU A 160 17.25 -3.33 12.41
N GLY A 161 17.30 -4.58 12.86
CA GLY A 161 17.54 -4.94 14.26
C GLY A 161 16.34 -4.77 15.21
N GLN A 162 15.15 -4.43 14.70
CA GLN A 162 13.92 -4.38 15.50
C GLN A 162 12.95 -5.50 15.12
N ASP A 163 12.20 -5.99 16.09
CA ASP A 163 11.17 -6.99 15.86
C ASP A 163 9.97 -6.41 15.11
N TYR A 164 9.37 -7.21 14.24
CA TYR A 164 8.15 -6.85 13.54
C TYR A 164 6.99 -6.69 14.52
N ASN A 165 6.28 -5.56 14.46
CA ASN A 165 5.09 -5.33 15.29
C ASN A 165 3.82 -5.92 14.62
N PRO A 166 3.24 -7.01 15.17
CA PRO A 166 2.10 -7.67 14.56
C PRO A 166 0.77 -7.00 14.89
N PHE A 167 0.72 -6.09 15.86
CA PHE A 167 -0.50 -5.38 16.24
C PHE A 167 -0.71 -4.11 15.43
N GLU A 168 0.04 -3.93 14.36
CA GLU A 168 -0.06 -2.77 13.48
C GLU A 168 -0.31 -3.21 12.04
N ALA A 169 -1.16 -2.46 11.35
CA ALA A 169 -1.36 -2.60 9.92
C ALA A 169 -1.36 -1.22 9.28
N THR A 170 -0.62 -1.07 8.18
CA THR A 170 -0.55 0.17 7.43
C THR A 170 -1.39 0.08 6.16
N PHE A 171 -2.22 1.07 5.91
CA PHE A 171 -3.03 1.18 4.70
C PHE A 171 -2.70 2.46 3.94
N ARG A 172 -2.76 2.39 2.60
CA ARG A 172 -2.91 3.58 1.75
C ARG A 172 -4.38 3.73 1.39
N ILE A 173 -4.89 4.92 1.64
CA ILE A 173 -6.31 5.25 1.48
C ILE A 173 -6.47 6.60 0.76
N PRO A 174 -7.66 6.88 0.20
CA PRO A 174 -7.97 8.17 -0.39
C PRO A 174 -7.82 9.33 0.63
N PRO A 175 -7.35 10.52 0.22
CA PRO A 175 -7.24 11.68 1.09
C PRO A 175 -8.56 12.14 1.72
N SER A 176 -9.71 11.88 1.11
CA SER A 176 -11.04 12.25 1.63
C SER A 176 -11.49 11.44 2.85
N ILE A 177 -10.89 10.28 3.11
CA ILE A 177 -11.34 9.35 4.14
C ILE A 177 -10.95 9.79 5.55
N THR A 178 -11.89 9.76 6.49
CA THR A 178 -11.66 10.14 7.90
C THR A 178 -11.32 8.94 8.79
N LYS A 179 -10.83 9.19 10.02
CA LYS A 179 -10.50 8.12 10.99
C LYS A 179 -11.72 7.29 11.39
N THR A 180 -12.90 7.90 11.48
CA THR A 180 -14.13 7.17 11.79
C THR A 180 -14.58 6.32 10.62
N ASP A 181 -14.41 6.79 9.38
CA ASP A 181 -14.67 5.98 8.17
C ASP A 181 -13.78 4.74 8.13
N ILE A 182 -12.47 4.89 8.38
CA ILE A 182 -11.52 3.76 8.42
C ILE A 182 -11.97 2.71 9.43
N ARG A 183 -12.30 3.12 10.66
CA ARG A 183 -12.77 2.19 11.70
C ARG A 183 -14.03 1.46 11.27
N SER A 184 -14.99 2.22 10.74
CA SER A 184 -16.30 1.68 10.37
C SER A 184 -16.19 0.72 9.19
N TYR A 185 -15.40 1.09 8.20
CA TYR A 185 -15.13 0.27 7.02
C TYR A 185 -14.43 -1.04 7.38
N LEU A 186 -13.34 -0.97 8.16
CA LEU A 186 -12.61 -2.17 8.59
C LEU A 186 -13.46 -3.11 9.43
N LEU A 187 -14.32 -2.56 10.29
CA LEU A 187 -15.22 -3.37 11.11
C LEU A 187 -16.36 -3.97 10.29
N ALA A 188 -17.02 -3.18 9.45
CA ALA A 188 -18.22 -3.62 8.71
C ALA A 188 -17.88 -4.56 7.54
N VAL A 189 -16.81 -4.27 6.80
CA VAL A 189 -16.43 -5.06 5.61
C VAL A 189 -15.57 -6.26 5.98
N TYR A 190 -14.62 -6.09 6.92
CA TYR A 190 -13.62 -7.13 7.24
C TYR A 190 -13.76 -7.72 8.65
N GLY A 191 -14.67 -7.22 9.49
CA GLY A 191 -14.80 -7.68 10.88
C GLY A 191 -13.63 -7.29 11.79
N ILE A 192 -12.73 -6.40 11.35
CA ILE A 192 -11.50 -6.07 12.08
C ILE A 192 -11.77 -5.00 13.13
N LYS A 193 -11.48 -5.32 14.39
CA LYS A 193 -11.52 -4.37 15.50
C LYS A 193 -10.18 -3.62 15.62
N THR A 194 -10.27 -2.30 15.72
CA THR A 194 -9.10 -1.41 15.80
C THR A 194 -8.95 -0.79 17.19
N THR A 195 -7.73 -0.70 17.71
CA THR A 195 -7.41 -0.05 18.99
C THR A 195 -7.21 1.46 18.84
N TYR A 196 -6.41 1.87 17.85
CA TYR A 196 -6.16 3.27 17.51
C TYR A 196 -5.94 3.43 16.01
N ILE A 197 -6.07 4.65 15.50
CA ILE A 197 -5.82 4.98 14.10
C ILE A 197 -5.03 6.28 14.03
N ARG A 198 -3.85 6.22 13.39
CA ARG A 198 -3.03 7.39 13.05
C ARG A 198 -3.05 7.57 11.54
N THR A 199 -3.07 8.81 11.09
CA THR A 199 -3.18 9.13 9.66
C THR A 199 -2.24 10.25 9.29
N ASP A 200 -1.49 10.06 8.21
CA ASP A 200 -0.57 11.04 7.65
C ASP A 200 -0.95 11.27 6.19
N LEU A 201 -0.92 12.53 5.73
CA LEU A 201 -1.18 12.86 4.32
C LEU A 201 0.15 12.97 3.57
N TYR A 202 0.35 12.10 2.58
CA TYR A 202 1.52 12.10 1.72
C TYR A 202 1.21 12.82 0.42
N TYR A 203 1.76 14.02 0.28
CA TYR A 203 1.68 14.78 -0.97
C TYR A 203 2.60 14.18 -2.03
N GLY A 204 2.06 14.04 -3.23
CA GLY A 204 2.84 13.61 -4.37
C GLY A 204 3.90 14.65 -4.74
N ARG A 205 5.16 14.24 -4.82
CA ARG A 205 6.21 15.10 -5.38
C ARG A 205 6.05 15.21 -6.90
N LEU A 206 6.26 16.41 -7.43
CA LEU A 206 6.43 16.62 -8.87
C LEU A 206 7.72 15.90 -9.30
N LYS A 207 7.61 14.97 -10.25
CA LYS A 207 8.80 14.40 -10.90
C LYS A 207 9.07 15.16 -12.20
N PRO A 208 10.28 15.71 -12.40
CA PRO A 208 10.66 16.22 -13.70
C PRO A 208 10.69 15.05 -14.67
N ARG A 209 9.98 15.21 -15.80
CA ARG A 209 9.94 14.22 -16.88
C ARG A 209 10.20 14.95 -18.18
N GLY A 210 11.47 15.09 -18.57
CA GLY A 210 11.86 15.66 -19.87
C GLY A 210 11.14 16.97 -20.25
N ALA A 211 10.97 17.20 -21.55
CA ALA A 211 10.52 18.46 -22.14
C ALA A 211 8.99 18.69 -22.15
N SER A 212 8.15 17.69 -21.81
CA SER A 212 6.69 17.91 -21.79
C SER A 212 5.99 16.92 -20.87
N ASN A 213 5.14 17.47 -19.99
CA ASN A 213 4.26 16.83 -19.01
C ASN A 213 4.90 16.31 -17.70
N ARG A 214 4.88 17.20 -16.69
CA ARG A 214 5.08 16.88 -15.25
C ARG A 214 3.90 16.04 -14.75
N LYS A 215 4.09 14.74 -14.50
CA LYS A 215 3.08 13.93 -13.79
C LYS A 215 3.38 13.97 -12.29
N MET A 216 2.53 14.64 -11.53
CA MET A 216 2.59 14.60 -10.07
C MET A 216 2.33 13.16 -9.60
N ARG A 217 3.11 12.65 -8.64
CA ARG A 217 2.74 11.39 -7.98
C ARG A 217 1.36 11.56 -7.35
N SER A 218 0.56 10.49 -7.29
CA SER A 218 -0.74 10.57 -6.64
C SER A 218 -0.56 10.82 -5.14
N THR A 219 -1.24 11.84 -4.62
CA THR A 219 -1.36 12.11 -3.18
C THR A 219 -2.20 11.00 -2.55
N TYR A 220 -1.73 10.45 -1.44
CA TYR A 220 -2.46 9.43 -0.69
C TYR A 220 -2.36 9.70 0.79
N LYS A 221 -3.33 9.20 1.55
CA LYS A 221 -3.27 9.21 3.00
C LYS A 221 -2.77 7.84 3.48
N ARG A 222 -1.77 7.84 4.35
CA ARG A 222 -1.30 6.65 5.06
C ARG A 222 -2.09 6.53 6.35
N ALA A 223 -2.67 5.38 6.61
CA ALA A 223 -3.35 5.08 7.86
C ALA A 223 -2.62 3.94 8.57
N VAL A 224 -2.03 4.22 9.73
CA VAL A 224 -1.48 3.19 10.63
C VAL A 224 -2.58 2.84 11.63
N VAL A 225 -3.00 1.59 11.59
CA VAL A 225 -4.12 1.05 12.36
C VAL A 225 -3.57 0.07 13.39
N GLY A 226 -3.87 0.33 14.65
CA GLY A 226 -3.63 -0.64 15.72
C GLY A 226 -4.71 -1.72 15.70
N LEU A 227 -4.31 -2.97 15.67
CA LEU A 227 -5.17 -4.15 15.66
C LEU A 227 -5.39 -4.66 17.09
N VAL A 228 -6.54 -5.29 17.32
CA VAL A 228 -6.79 -6.03 18.57
C VAL A 228 -6.11 -7.40 18.53
N HIS A 229 -6.08 -8.02 17.35
CA HIS A 229 -5.47 -9.33 17.11
C HIS A 229 -4.17 -9.15 16.30
N PRO A 230 -3.12 -9.94 16.57
CA PRO A 230 -1.87 -9.85 15.84
C PRO A 230 -2.05 -10.34 14.39
N PHE A 231 -1.27 -9.78 13.47
CA PHE A 231 -1.23 -10.15 12.07
C PHE A 231 0.22 -10.19 11.59
N TYR A 232 0.59 -11.25 10.87
CA TYR A 232 1.89 -11.39 10.22
C TYR A 232 1.71 -11.44 8.71
N TYR A 233 2.56 -10.74 7.98
CA TYR A 233 2.61 -10.89 6.53
C TYR A 233 3.21 -12.25 6.17
N PRO A 234 2.77 -12.84 5.05
CA PRO A 234 3.51 -13.96 4.48
C PRO A 234 4.93 -13.52 4.12
N HIS A 235 5.88 -14.45 4.27
CA HIS A 235 7.30 -14.26 3.93
C HIS A 235 7.46 -13.70 2.51
N ARG A 236 8.42 -12.79 2.30
CA ARG A 236 8.72 -12.32 0.94
C ARG A 236 9.39 -13.43 0.17
N ILE A 237 9.28 -13.32 -1.15
CA ILE A 237 10.11 -14.12 -2.07
C ILE A 237 11.60 -13.86 -1.79
N GLU A 238 11.96 -12.63 -1.44
CA GLU A 238 13.34 -12.26 -1.07
C GLU A 238 13.84 -12.90 0.23
N ASP A 239 12.92 -13.28 1.13
CA ASP A 239 13.26 -13.91 2.41
C ASP A 239 13.29 -15.45 2.30
N MET A 240 12.93 -16.00 1.13
CA MET A 240 12.96 -17.45 0.85
C MET A 240 14.37 -17.88 0.46
N PRO A 241 14.73 -19.16 0.70
CA PRO A 241 15.92 -19.76 0.10
C PRO A 241 15.93 -19.59 -1.42
N GLU A 242 17.11 -19.47 -2.02
CA GLU A 242 17.26 -19.21 -3.47
C GLU A 242 16.52 -20.25 -4.33
N GLU A 243 16.59 -21.53 -3.97
CA GLU A 243 15.91 -22.62 -4.68
C GLU A 243 14.38 -22.49 -4.64
N GLU A 244 13.80 -22.24 -3.46
CA GLU A 244 12.36 -22.04 -3.31
C GLU A 244 11.89 -20.79 -4.06
N ARG A 245 12.72 -19.75 -4.06
CA ARG A 245 12.49 -18.51 -4.79
C ARG A 245 12.45 -18.75 -6.30
N GLU A 246 13.42 -19.46 -6.86
CA GLU A 246 13.45 -19.77 -8.30
C GLU A 246 12.25 -20.61 -8.72
N ASN A 247 11.92 -21.66 -7.96
CA ASN A 247 10.74 -22.50 -8.19
C ASN A 247 9.45 -21.66 -8.17
N ARG A 248 9.36 -20.73 -7.22
CA ARG A 248 8.22 -19.81 -7.13
C ARG A 248 8.18 -18.82 -8.29
N GLU A 249 9.30 -18.25 -8.69
CA GLU A 249 9.38 -17.33 -9.83
C GLU A 249 9.01 -18.05 -11.14
N GLN A 250 9.45 -19.29 -11.32
CA GLN A 250 9.08 -20.13 -12.47
C GLN A 250 7.59 -20.46 -12.47
N SER A 251 7.01 -20.86 -11.33
CA SER A 251 5.56 -21.14 -11.25
C SER A 251 4.70 -19.90 -11.55
N ILE A 252 5.12 -18.71 -11.06
CA ILE A 252 4.46 -17.44 -11.38
C ILE A 252 4.58 -17.14 -12.88
N GLU A 253 5.75 -17.35 -13.47
CA GLU A 253 5.95 -17.11 -14.90
C GLU A 253 5.10 -18.06 -15.75
N GLN A 254 5.02 -19.34 -15.40
CA GLN A 254 4.19 -20.32 -16.10
C GLN A 254 2.69 -20.00 -15.99
N GLN A 255 2.24 -19.45 -14.86
CA GLN A 255 0.82 -19.12 -14.66
C GLN A 255 0.42 -17.79 -15.30
N TYR A 256 1.30 -16.79 -15.30
CA TYR A 256 0.95 -15.41 -15.62
C TYR A 256 1.72 -14.80 -16.80
N PHE A 257 2.71 -15.51 -17.36
CA PHE A 257 3.50 -15.08 -18.53
C PHE A 257 4.03 -13.63 -18.41
N ILE A 258 4.55 -13.28 -17.23
CA ILE A 258 4.90 -11.89 -16.88
C ILE A 258 6.05 -11.37 -17.74
N LYS A 259 7.11 -12.17 -17.95
CA LYS A 259 8.26 -11.79 -18.77
C LYS A 259 7.84 -11.60 -20.23
N GLU A 260 7.06 -12.53 -20.77
CA GLU A 260 6.55 -12.43 -22.15
C GLU A 260 5.69 -11.16 -22.33
N GLY A 261 4.80 -10.88 -21.37
CA GLY A 261 4.01 -9.65 -21.37
C GLY A 261 4.87 -8.38 -21.31
N GLN A 262 5.95 -8.39 -20.52
CA GLN A 262 6.90 -7.28 -20.46
C GLN A 262 7.67 -7.09 -21.76
N GLU A 263 8.13 -8.17 -22.39
CA GLU A 263 8.82 -8.15 -23.68
C GLU A 263 7.91 -7.62 -24.79
N MET A 264 6.67 -8.13 -24.87
CA MET A 264 5.64 -7.65 -25.78
C MET A 264 5.37 -6.16 -25.60
N PHE A 265 5.25 -5.69 -24.35
CA PHE A 265 5.06 -4.27 -24.05
C PHE A 265 6.27 -3.42 -24.44
N ALA A 266 7.49 -3.90 -24.16
CA ALA A 266 8.73 -3.23 -24.52
C ALA A 266 8.88 -3.10 -26.05
N GLN A 267 8.60 -4.18 -26.79
CA GLN A 267 8.59 -4.19 -28.25
C GLN A 267 7.55 -3.21 -28.81
N SER A 268 6.31 -3.23 -28.29
CA SER A 268 5.24 -2.32 -28.70
C SER A 268 5.58 -0.85 -28.44
N ARG A 269 6.20 -0.57 -27.29
CA ARG A 269 6.66 0.78 -26.95
C ARG A 269 7.81 1.25 -27.84
N PHE A 270 8.71 0.35 -28.22
CA PHE A 270 9.78 0.66 -29.15
C PHE A 270 9.24 0.93 -30.56
N ARG A 271 8.35 0.06 -31.06
CA ARG A 271 7.68 0.24 -32.36
C ARG A 271 6.97 1.59 -32.45
N SER A 272 6.17 1.91 -31.43
CA SER A 272 5.47 3.20 -31.40
C SER A 272 6.44 4.38 -31.37
N ALA A 273 7.48 4.36 -30.53
CA ALA A 273 8.49 5.41 -30.50
C ALA A 273 9.24 5.58 -31.84
N SER A 274 9.58 4.49 -32.52
CA SER A 274 10.24 4.53 -33.83
C SER A 274 9.36 5.12 -34.93
N VAL A 275 8.04 4.85 -34.91
CA VAL A 275 7.07 5.43 -35.85
C VAL A 275 6.90 6.92 -35.59
N THR A 276 6.85 7.35 -34.32
CA THR A 276 6.71 8.78 -33.97
C THR A 276 7.96 9.60 -34.30
N ALA A 277 9.16 9.03 -34.14
CA ALA A 277 10.43 9.74 -34.37
C ALA A 277 10.76 9.99 -35.85
N ARG A 278 10.13 9.26 -36.78
CA ARG A 278 10.47 9.31 -38.23
C ARG A 278 9.34 9.75 -39.15
N GLY A 279 8.17 10.12 -38.61
CA GLY A 279 7.05 10.62 -39.41
C GLY A 279 6.39 9.58 -40.33
N GLN A 280 5.34 10.01 -41.04
CA GLN A 280 4.49 9.17 -41.89
C GLN A 280 5.17 8.54 -43.12
N GLU A 281 6.41 8.93 -43.44
CA GLU A 281 7.15 8.40 -44.60
C GLU A 281 7.72 6.98 -44.39
N SER A 282 7.54 6.39 -43.21
CA SER A 282 8.19 5.12 -42.83
C SER A 282 7.35 3.84 -43.06
N LYS A 283 6.33 3.86 -43.94
CA LYS A 283 5.48 2.68 -44.24
C LYS A 283 6.24 1.43 -44.72
N GLN A 284 7.50 1.56 -45.14
CA GLN A 284 8.36 0.44 -45.55
C GLN A 284 9.25 -0.13 -44.43
N TRP A 285 9.26 0.46 -43.23
CA TRP A 285 10.10 -0.04 -42.15
C TRP A 285 9.47 -1.26 -41.47
N LYS A 286 9.95 -2.45 -41.83
CA LYS A 286 9.64 -3.69 -41.13
C LYS A 286 10.52 -3.80 -39.89
N PHE A 287 9.90 -3.85 -38.72
CA PHE A 287 10.59 -4.20 -37.48
C PHE A 287 11.05 -5.66 -37.57
N ASP A 288 12.34 -5.88 -37.78
CA ASP A 288 12.94 -7.20 -37.67
C ASP A 288 13.23 -7.50 -36.19
N ALA A 289 12.52 -8.47 -35.63
CA ALA A 289 12.64 -8.85 -34.23
C ALA A 289 14.06 -9.32 -33.86
N GLY A 290 14.84 -9.81 -34.84
CA GLY A 290 16.26 -10.16 -34.66
C GLY A 290 17.22 -8.95 -34.61
N SER A 291 16.73 -7.75 -34.93
CA SER A 291 17.52 -6.53 -35.13
C SER A 291 17.44 -5.52 -33.99
N VAL A 292 16.73 -5.84 -32.89
CA VAL A 292 16.91 -5.13 -31.61
C VAL A 292 18.27 -5.53 -31.03
N LYS A 293 19.33 -5.05 -31.67
CA LYS A 293 20.72 -5.17 -31.23
C LYS A 293 20.79 -4.39 -29.91
N GLY A 294 20.75 -5.09 -28.78
CA GLY A 294 20.98 -4.48 -27.47
C GLY A 294 22.25 -3.61 -27.49
N ARG A 295 22.35 -2.64 -26.58
CA ARG A 295 23.44 -1.65 -26.54
C ARG A 295 24.82 -2.27 -26.77
N GLY A 296 25.10 -3.44 -26.22
CA GLY A 296 26.37 -4.16 -26.43
C GLY A 296 26.64 -4.60 -27.88
N LYS A 297 25.62 -4.96 -28.66
CA LYS A 297 25.76 -5.36 -30.07
C LYS A 297 25.91 -4.15 -30.99
N ILE A 298 25.28 -3.01 -30.66
CA ILE A 298 25.54 -1.72 -31.32
C ILE A 298 26.99 -1.27 -31.06
N LEU A 299 27.44 -1.33 -29.80
CA LEU A 299 28.81 -0.98 -29.45
C LEU A 299 29.84 -1.88 -30.13
N ARG A 300 29.58 -3.19 -30.23
CA ARG A 300 30.42 -4.14 -31.01
C ARG A 300 30.48 -3.77 -32.49
N GLU A 301 29.36 -3.42 -33.10
CA GLU A 301 29.32 -3.01 -34.51
C GLU A 301 30.07 -1.69 -34.74
N VAL A 302 29.91 -0.71 -33.84
CA VAL A 302 30.65 0.56 -33.88
C VAL A 302 32.15 0.32 -33.70
N ALA A 303 32.55 -0.55 -32.78
CA ALA A 303 33.94 -0.94 -32.59
C ALA A 303 34.52 -1.60 -33.85
N ARG A 304 33.79 -2.54 -34.46
CA ARG A 304 34.19 -3.17 -35.73
C ARG A 304 34.38 -2.15 -36.85
N ARG A 305 33.46 -1.19 -36.99
CA ARG A 305 33.57 -0.11 -37.99
C ARG A 305 34.75 0.82 -37.72
N ARG A 306 35.06 1.11 -36.46
CA ARG A 306 36.25 1.90 -36.09
C ARG A 306 37.53 1.17 -36.45
N GLN A 307 37.64 -0.12 -36.11
CA GLN A 307 38.80 -0.96 -36.47
C GLN A 307 39.03 -0.99 -37.98
N LEU A 308 37.98 -1.22 -38.78
CA LEU A 308 38.09 -1.20 -40.24
C LEU A 308 38.57 0.16 -40.77
N LYS A 309 38.08 1.26 -40.19
CA LYS A 309 38.51 2.61 -40.55
C LYS A 309 39.97 2.86 -40.17
N GLU A 310 40.38 2.44 -38.98
CA GLU A 310 41.77 2.55 -38.50
C GLU A 310 42.73 1.76 -39.39
N GLN A 311 42.35 0.55 -39.82
CA GLN A 311 43.13 -0.24 -40.77
C GLN A 311 43.27 0.46 -42.13
N MET A 312 42.17 1.00 -42.68
CA MET A 312 42.23 1.76 -43.95
C MET A 312 43.11 3.01 -43.83
N VAL A 313 42.97 3.76 -42.74
CA VAL A 313 43.77 4.96 -42.50
C VAL A 313 45.25 4.60 -42.32
N SER A 314 45.55 3.52 -41.59
CA SER A 314 46.92 3.05 -41.41
C SER A 314 47.58 2.63 -42.73
N GLY A 315 46.85 1.93 -43.60
CA GLY A 315 47.36 1.58 -44.93
C GLY A 315 47.66 2.82 -45.78
N LEU A 316 46.71 3.76 -45.82
CA LEU A 316 46.83 4.99 -46.60
C LEU A 316 47.98 5.89 -46.10
N VAL A 317 48.18 5.97 -44.78
CA VAL A 317 49.34 6.66 -44.17
C VAL A 317 50.65 5.96 -44.53
N GLY A 318 50.68 4.62 -44.58
CA GLY A 318 51.84 3.85 -45.02
C GLY A 318 52.22 4.15 -46.48
N ASP A 319 51.24 4.23 -47.36
CA ASP A 319 51.46 4.58 -48.77
C ASP A 319 51.94 6.03 -48.93
N TRP A 320 51.43 6.95 -48.10
CA TRP A 320 51.95 8.32 -48.02
C TRP A 320 53.40 8.39 -47.56
N HIS A 321 53.81 7.52 -46.62
CA HIS A 321 55.21 7.44 -46.21
C HIS A 321 56.11 6.93 -47.34
N ARG A 322 55.68 5.89 -48.06
CA ARG A 322 56.45 5.34 -49.21
C ARG A 322 56.63 6.37 -50.32
N THR A 323 55.54 7.02 -50.72
CA THR A 323 55.56 8.05 -51.77
C THR A 323 56.44 9.24 -51.40
N ARG A 324 56.49 9.63 -50.12
CA ARG A 324 57.45 10.66 -49.64
C ARG A 324 58.91 10.20 -49.68
N MET A 325 59.18 8.95 -49.33
CA MET A 325 60.55 8.38 -49.42
C MET A 325 61.05 8.33 -50.86
N GLU A 326 60.15 8.14 -51.84
CA GLU A 326 60.45 8.22 -53.28
C GLU A 326 60.62 9.66 -53.79
N GLY A 327 60.52 10.68 -52.93
CA GLY A 327 60.67 12.09 -53.29
C GLY A 327 59.46 12.70 -54.01
N LYS A 328 58.33 11.98 -54.10
CA LYS A 328 57.09 12.50 -54.73
C LYS A 328 56.25 13.27 -53.71
N THR A 329 55.64 14.37 -54.16
CA THR A 329 54.76 15.18 -53.33
C THR A 329 53.39 14.49 -53.18
N VAL A 330 52.93 14.29 -51.94
CA VAL A 330 51.59 13.70 -51.67
C VAL A 330 50.55 14.82 -51.65
N THR A 331 49.71 14.89 -52.68
CA THR A 331 48.55 15.79 -52.71
C THR A 331 47.33 15.08 -52.12
N VAL A 332 46.75 15.62 -51.05
CA VAL A 332 45.54 15.08 -50.43
C VAL A 332 44.35 15.92 -50.85
N ASP A 333 43.40 15.31 -51.55
CA ASP A 333 42.16 16.00 -51.90
C ASP A 333 41.41 16.41 -50.62
N PRO A 334 40.89 17.66 -50.55
CA PRO A 334 40.09 18.08 -49.41
C PRO A 334 38.84 17.19 -49.30
N PRO A 335 38.36 16.92 -48.08
CA PRO A 335 37.20 16.06 -47.88
C PRO A 335 36.00 16.63 -48.65
N ARG A 336 35.46 15.84 -49.61
CA ARG A 336 34.25 16.22 -50.35
C ARG A 336 33.17 16.63 -49.35
N SER A 337 32.72 17.89 -49.42
CA SER A 337 31.66 18.38 -48.56
C SER A 337 30.40 17.54 -48.81
N ARG A 338 29.81 17.00 -47.74
CA ARG A 338 28.65 16.08 -47.80
C ARG A 338 27.33 16.79 -48.15
N LYS A 339 27.32 17.68 -49.14
CA LYS A 339 26.06 18.08 -49.77
C LYS A 339 25.93 17.28 -51.06
N PRO A 340 25.02 16.27 -51.13
CA PRO A 340 24.72 15.65 -52.41
C PRO A 340 24.19 16.75 -53.35
N LYS A 341 24.85 16.93 -54.50
CA LYS A 341 24.32 17.76 -55.59
C LYS A 341 23.09 17.06 -56.14
N LYS A 342 21.95 17.76 -56.12
CA LYS A 342 20.65 17.36 -56.68
C LYS A 342 20.62 17.22 -58.22
N GLU A 343 21.77 17.23 -58.89
CA GLU A 343 21.89 17.42 -60.34
C GLU A 343 21.97 16.10 -61.15
N ALA A 344 21.96 14.93 -60.50
CA ALA A 344 22.11 13.64 -61.20
C ALA A 344 20.79 12.93 -61.57
N GLU A 345 19.62 13.41 -61.13
CA GLU A 345 18.32 12.80 -61.45
C GLU A 345 17.63 13.41 -62.68
N ALA A 346 18.20 14.42 -63.33
CA ALA A 346 17.60 15.11 -64.48
C ALA A 346 18.20 14.72 -65.86
N LYS A 347 18.99 13.64 -65.94
CA LYS A 347 19.59 13.15 -67.20
C LYS A 347 19.35 11.66 -67.47
N ALA A 348 18.32 11.10 -66.85
CA ALA A 348 17.83 9.76 -67.18
C ALA A 348 16.32 9.84 -67.46
N GLU A 349 15.95 10.60 -68.49
CA GLU A 349 14.74 10.45 -69.30
C GLU A 349 15.10 10.65 -70.77
#